data_AF-A0AAU0R7Y5-F1
#
_entry.id   AF-A0AAU0R7Y5-F1
#
_cell.length_a   1.000
_cell.length_b   1.000
_cell.length_c   1.000
_cell.angle_alpha   90.00
_cell.angle_beta   90.00
_cell.angle_gamma   90.00
#
_symmetry.space_group_name_H-M   'P 1'
#
loop_
_entity.id
_entity.type
_entity.pdbx_description
1 polymer ?
#
loop_
_entity_poly.entity_id
_entity_poly.type
_entity_poly.pdbx_seq_one_letter_code
_entity_poly.pdbx_strand_id
1 'polypeptide(L)'
;MISREQSLQFADEWVAAWNAHDLDAVLEHYTEDFEMSSPFILQMGISPDGRLKGKDNVRNYWEKALVKYPDLHFELHEILSCMNTVIIYYSSVNGKKAAEFFVFDEDGKVFQAMGHYN
;
A
#
# COMPACT_ATOMS: atom_id res chain seq x y z
N MET A 1 -15.99 -9.72 -3.00
CA MET A 1 -16.38 -8.88 -1.84
C MET A 1 -15.64 -9.43 -0.63
N ILE A 2 -14.94 -8.60 0.13
CA ILE A 2 -14.20 -9.06 1.31
C ILE A 2 -15.01 -8.75 2.56
N SER A 3 -15.00 -9.68 3.52
CA SER A 3 -15.60 -9.49 4.84
C SER A 3 -14.74 -8.54 5.68
N ARG A 4 -15.33 -7.98 6.75
CA ARG A 4 -14.59 -7.18 7.72
C ARG A 4 -13.43 -7.96 8.36
N GLU A 5 -13.60 -9.26 8.61
CA GLU A 5 -12.53 -10.11 9.15
C GLU A 5 -11.36 -10.20 8.15
N GLN A 6 -11.65 -10.44 6.87
CA GLN A 6 -10.64 -10.41 5.81
C GLN A 6 -9.97 -9.04 5.67
N SER A 7 -10.71 -7.94 5.85
CA SER A 7 -10.13 -6.59 5.86
C SER A 7 -9.11 -6.40 6.98
N LEU A 8 -9.42 -6.89 8.19
CA LEU A 8 -8.51 -6.78 9.34
C LEU A 8 -7.28 -7.67 9.13
N GLN A 9 -7.48 -8.90 8.67
CA GLN A 9 -6.40 -9.82 8.37
C GLN A 9 -5.46 -9.25 7.29
N PHE A 10 -6.01 -8.69 6.21
CA PHE A 10 -5.23 -8.01 5.18
C PHE A 10 -4.38 -6.88 5.77
N ALA A 11 -4.93 -6.05 6.65
CA ALA A 11 -4.19 -4.93 7.21
C ALA A 11 -3.02 -5.40 8.09
N ASP A 12 -3.23 -6.43 8.92
CA ASP A 12 -2.18 -7.01 9.76
C ASP A 12 -1.06 -7.63 8.91
N GLU A 13 -1.42 -8.42 7.88
CA GLU A 13 -0.46 -9.03 6.95
C GLU A 13 0.31 -7.98 6.16
N TRP A 14 -0.39 -6.99 5.62
CA TRP A 14 0.21 -5.92 4.83
C TRP A 14 1.19 -5.09 5.66
N VAL A 15 0.82 -4.69 6.89
CA VAL A 15 1.72 -3.97 7.80
C VAL A 15 2.92 -4.85 8.19
N ALA A 16 2.70 -6.13 8.48
CA ALA A 16 3.78 -7.05 8.82
C ALA A 16 4.77 -7.22 7.66
N ALA A 17 4.29 -7.38 6.43
CA ALA A 17 5.12 -7.52 5.24
C ALA A 17 5.97 -6.26 4.98
N TRP A 18 5.36 -5.07 5.11
CA TRP A 18 6.10 -3.81 5.03
C TRP A 18 7.15 -3.68 6.13
N ASN A 19 6.81 -4.04 7.36
CA ASN A 19 7.75 -3.97 8.49
C ASN A 19 8.89 -5.00 8.42
N ALA A 20 8.69 -6.10 7.67
CA ALA A 20 9.72 -7.07 7.35
C ALA A 20 10.57 -6.69 6.11
N HIS A 21 10.22 -5.59 5.43
CA HIS A 21 10.78 -5.18 4.13
C HIS A 21 10.69 -6.27 3.06
N ASP A 22 9.66 -7.12 3.14
CA ASP A 22 9.41 -8.22 2.21
C ASP A 22 8.44 -7.77 1.11
N LEU A 23 8.99 -7.26 0.01
CA LEU A 23 8.17 -6.80 -1.12
C LEU A 23 7.46 -7.92 -1.85
N ASP A 24 7.96 -9.17 -1.78
CA ASP A 24 7.27 -10.30 -2.38
C ASP A 24 5.97 -10.56 -1.62
N ALA A 25 6.05 -10.61 -0.28
CA ALA A 25 4.88 -10.73 0.58
C ALA A 25 3.91 -9.55 0.42
N VAL A 26 4.40 -8.31 0.32
CA VAL A 26 3.52 -7.15 0.05
C VAL A 26 2.79 -7.32 -1.28
N LEU A 27 3.51 -7.65 -2.35
CA LEU A 27 2.96 -7.74 -3.71
C LEU A 27 2.06 -8.96 -3.92
N GLU A 28 2.14 -9.99 -3.07
CA GLU A 28 1.18 -11.09 -3.08
C GLU A 28 -0.25 -10.61 -2.87
N HIS A 29 -0.50 -9.51 -2.16
CA HIS A 29 -1.85 -9.01 -1.94
C HIS A 29 -2.49 -8.33 -3.17
N TYR A 30 -1.75 -8.09 -4.24
CA TYR A 30 -2.19 -7.27 -5.37
C TYR A 30 -2.43 -8.09 -6.64
N THR A 31 -3.29 -7.58 -7.53
CA THR A 31 -3.40 -8.11 -8.91
C THR A 31 -2.15 -7.77 -9.71
N GLU A 32 -1.86 -8.52 -10.77
CA GLU A 32 -0.67 -8.27 -11.60
C GLU A 32 -0.64 -6.86 -12.22
N ASP A 33 -1.82 -6.31 -12.53
CA ASP A 33 -2.02 -5.05 -13.23
C ASP A 33 -2.48 -3.91 -12.32
N PHE A 34 -2.37 -4.04 -10.99
CA PHE A 34 -2.93 -3.08 -10.06
C PHE A 34 -2.39 -1.64 -10.26
N GLU A 35 -3.19 -0.66 -9.88
CA GLU A 35 -2.82 0.76 -9.97
C GLU A 35 -2.49 1.33 -8.58
N MET A 36 -1.33 2.00 -8.47
CA MET A 36 -0.90 2.71 -7.26
C MET A 36 -0.86 4.22 -7.52
N SER A 37 -1.49 4.99 -6.64
CA SER A 37 -1.48 6.46 -6.68
C SER A 37 -0.79 7.03 -5.45
N SER A 38 0.11 8.01 -5.63
CA SER A 38 0.75 8.70 -4.51
C SER A 38 1.29 10.07 -4.93
N PRO A 39 1.20 11.10 -4.07
CA PRO A 39 1.85 12.39 -4.33
C PRO A 39 3.37 12.24 -4.48
N PHE A 40 3.98 11.23 -3.87
CA PHE A 40 5.43 10.99 -4.00
C PHE A 40 5.83 10.50 -5.40
N ILE A 41 4.96 9.76 -6.10
CA ILE A 41 5.21 9.33 -7.50
C ILE A 41 5.34 10.55 -8.41
N LEU A 42 4.46 11.53 -8.22
CA LEU A 42 4.51 12.81 -8.94
C LEU A 42 5.75 13.62 -8.56
N GLN A 43 6.04 13.75 -7.26
CA GLN A 43 7.20 14.53 -6.76
C GLN A 43 8.55 13.95 -7.22
N MET A 44 8.64 12.63 -7.40
CA MET A 44 9.84 11.98 -7.94
C MET A 44 9.95 12.07 -9.48
N GLY A 45 8.96 12.68 -10.15
CA GLY A 45 8.93 12.80 -11.60
C GLY A 45 8.76 11.46 -12.32
N ILE A 46 8.24 10.44 -11.65
CA ILE A 46 8.07 9.09 -12.21
C ILE A 46 6.87 9.04 -13.16
N SER A 47 5.75 9.66 -12.77
CA SER A 47 4.56 9.79 -13.60
C SER A 47 3.93 11.18 -13.45
N PRO A 48 3.50 11.84 -14.54
CA PRO A 48 2.93 13.19 -14.51
C PRO A 48 1.56 13.27 -13.81
N ASP A 49 0.87 12.15 -13.62
CA ASP A 49 -0.42 12.07 -12.92
C ASP A 49 -0.33 11.40 -11.55
N GLY A 50 0.88 11.08 -11.08
CA GLY A 50 1.11 10.45 -9.78
C GLY A 50 0.67 8.99 -9.69
N ARG A 51 0.46 8.32 -10.83
CA ARG A 51 0.02 6.92 -10.88
C ARG A 51 1.04 5.98 -11.51
N LEU A 52 1.08 4.75 -11.02
CA LEU A 52 1.82 3.62 -11.58
C LEU A 52 0.88 2.44 -11.77
N LYS A 53 1.14 1.61 -12.78
CA LYS A 53 0.35 0.42 -13.08
C LYS A 53 1.24 -0.81 -13.23
N GLY A 54 0.81 -1.91 -12.63
CA GLY A 54 1.44 -3.22 -12.70
C GLY A 54 2.53 -3.44 -11.66
N LYS A 55 2.63 -4.68 -11.18
CA LYS A 55 3.55 -5.07 -10.09
C LYS A 55 4.99 -4.69 -10.35
N ASP A 56 5.51 -4.87 -11.56
CA ASP A 56 6.91 -4.55 -11.86
C ASP A 56 7.22 -3.06 -11.69
N ASN A 57 6.33 -2.19 -12.18
CA ASN A 57 6.53 -0.75 -12.07
C ASN A 57 6.42 -0.27 -10.63
N VAL A 58 5.45 -0.82 -9.88
CA VAL A 58 5.25 -0.45 -8.47
C VAL A 58 6.35 -1.03 -7.58
N ARG A 59 6.80 -2.27 -7.83
CA ARG A 59 7.95 -2.90 -7.17
C ARG A 59 9.20 -2.03 -7.29
N ASN A 60 9.56 -1.64 -8.52
CA ASN A 60 10.72 -0.78 -8.77
C ASN A 60 10.65 0.56 -8.02
N TYR A 61 9.43 1.09 -7.82
CA TYR A 61 9.21 2.30 -7.02
C TYR A 61 9.37 2.03 -5.51
N TRP A 62 8.77 0.96 -4.99
CA TRP A 62 8.86 0.58 -3.58
C TRP A 62 10.25 0.13 -3.15
N GLU A 63 11.00 -0.59 -4.00
CA GLU A 63 12.41 -0.95 -3.75
C GLU A 63 13.27 0.29 -3.52
N LYS A 64 13.11 1.33 -4.35
CA LYS A 64 13.82 2.60 -4.16
C LYS A 64 13.43 3.29 -2.86
N ALA A 65 12.18 3.15 -2.44
CA ALA A 65 11.72 3.69 -1.15
C ALA A 65 12.37 2.96 0.03
N LEU A 66 12.46 1.62 0.00
CA LEU A 66 13.11 0.82 1.03
C LEU A 66 14.63 1.07 1.10
N VAL A 67 15.30 1.22 -0.05
CA VAL A 67 16.72 1.62 -0.08
C VAL A 67 16.93 3.00 0.55
N LYS A 68 16.00 3.93 0.30
CA LYS A 68 16.08 5.30 0.84
C LYS A 68 15.75 5.35 2.33
N TYR A 69 14.86 4.48 2.80
CA TYR A 69 14.37 4.43 4.18
C TYR A 69 14.56 3.01 4.74
N PRO A 70 15.79 2.60 5.05
CA PRO A 70 16.10 1.25 5.51
C PRO A 70 15.51 0.92 6.89
N ASP A 71 15.16 1.94 7.68
CA ASP A 71 14.51 1.80 8.98
C ASP A 71 12.99 2.01 8.89
N LEU A 72 12.40 1.85 7.69
CA LEU A 72 10.97 2.00 7.50
C LEU A 72 10.22 1.03 8.43
N HIS A 73 9.31 1.59 9.21
CA HIS A 73 8.44 0.84 10.10
C HIS A 73 7.09 1.55 10.17
N PHE A 74 6.03 0.82 9.92
CA PHE A 74 4.65 1.24 9.99
C PHE A 74 4.06 0.90 11.35
N GLU A 75 3.62 1.94 12.05
CA GLU A 75 2.84 1.83 13.28
C GLU A 75 1.37 1.97 12.93
N LEU A 76 0.62 0.87 13.00
CA LEU A 76 -0.80 0.83 12.68
C LEU A 76 -1.63 1.57 13.75
N HIS A 77 -2.49 2.50 13.32
CA HIS A 77 -3.39 3.26 14.21
C HIS A 77 -4.84 2.79 14.12
N GLU A 78 -5.38 2.72 12.90
CA GLU A 78 -6.80 2.42 12.68
C GLU A 78 -7.05 1.77 11.32
N ILE A 79 -8.05 0.90 11.28
CA ILE A 79 -8.53 0.23 10.07
C ILE A 79 -10.01 0.55 9.89
N LEU A 80 -10.37 1.10 8.73
CA LEU A 80 -11.76 1.34 8.34
C LEU A 80 -12.09 0.47 7.12
N SER A 81 -13.08 -0.40 7.24
CA SER A 81 -13.48 -1.33 6.18
C SER A 81 -14.87 -0.99 5.62
N CYS A 82 -15.04 -1.14 4.32
CA CYS A 82 -16.34 -1.17 3.63
C CYS A 82 -16.47 -2.48 2.83
N MET A 83 -17.47 -2.59 1.95
CA MET A 83 -17.82 -3.82 1.21
C MET A 83 -16.64 -4.43 0.44
N ASN A 84 -15.84 -3.62 -0.24
CA ASN A 84 -14.70 -4.07 -1.03
C ASN A 84 -13.52 -3.10 -0.95
N THR A 85 -13.48 -2.32 0.13
CA THR A 85 -12.43 -1.32 0.33
C THR A 85 -11.97 -1.30 1.77
N VAL A 86 -10.70 -0.95 1.96
CA VAL A 86 -10.08 -0.77 3.27
C VAL A 86 -9.30 0.54 3.27
N ILE A 87 -9.36 1.25 4.38
CA ILE A 87 -8.42 2.33 4.71
C ILE A 87 -7.57 1.83 5.88
N ILE A 88 -6.24 1.87 5.71
CA ILE A 88 -5.27 1.64 6.78
C ILE A 88 -4.63 2.97 7.11
N TYR A 89 -4.82 3.44 8.35
CA TYR A 89 -4.19 4.64 8.88
C TYR A 89 -3.01 4.26 9.78
N TYR A 90 -1.81 4.76 9.47
CA TYR A 90 -0.56 4.39 10.14
C TYR A 90 0.44 5.56 10.20
N SER A 91 1.41 5.49 11.10
CA SER A 91 2.61 6.33 11.05
C SER A 91 3.67 5.61 10.23
N SER A 92 4.30 6.32 9.30
CA SER A 92 5.41 5.87 8.46
C SER A 92 6.73 6.48 8.95
N VAL A 93 7.73 6.51 8.07
CA VAL A 93 9.07 7.07 8.32
C VAL A 93 8.99 8.47 8.92
N ASN A 94 9.82 8.73 9.95
CA ASN A 94 9.87 9.99 10.69
C ASN A 94 8.54 10.42 11.34
N GLY A 95 7.65 9.46 11.66
CA GLY A 95 6.34 9.74 12.26
C GLY A 95 5.36 10.41 11.30
N LYS A 96 5.64 10.38 9.99
CA LYS A 96 4.75 10.94 8.98
C LYS A 96 3.45 10.14 8.94
N LYS A 97 2.32 10.82 9.06
CA LYS A 97 0.99 10.20 9.02
C LYS A 97 0.64 9.82 7.59
N ALA A 98 0.19 8.59 7.40
CA ALA A 98 -0.26 8.05 6.14
C ALA A 98 -1.60 7.34 6.30
N ALA A 99 -2.46 7.46 5.30
CA ALA A 99 -3.64 6.63 5.16
C ALA A 99 -3.66 6.03 3.74
N GLU A 100 -3.63 4.71 3.62
CA GLU A 100 -3.78 4.04 2.33
C GLU A 100 -5.17 3.48 2.15
N PHE A 101 -5.76 3.80 1.01
CA PHE A 101 -7.04 3.28 0.56
C PHE A 101 -6.79 2.16 -0.44
N PHE A 102 -7.45 1.03 -0.24
CA PHE A 102 -7.32 -0.18 -1.05
C PHE A 102 -8.69 -0.58 -1.60
N VAL A 103 -8.73 -0.99 -2.87
CA VAL A 103 -9.92 -1.53 -3.53
C VAL A 103 -9.63 -2.96 -3.97
N PHE A 104 -10.50 -3.87 -3.57
CA PHE A 104 -10.37 -5.31 -3.78
C PHE A 104 -11.28 -5.80 -4.90
N ASP A 105 -10.79 -6.77 -5.66
CA ASP A 105 -11.57 -7.51 -6.66
C ASP A 105 -12.41 -8.64 -6.02
N GLU A 106 -12.93 -9.54 -6.86
CA GLU A 106 -13.74 -10.69 -6.41
C GLU A 106 -12.91 -11.78 -5.74
N ASP A 107 -11.63 -11.89 -6.09
CA ASP A 107 -10.67 -12.86 -5.55
C ASP A 107 -9.99 -12.37 -4.26
N GLY A 108 -10.31 -11.14 -3.83
CA GLY A 108 -9.74 -10.54 -2.63
C GLY A 108 -8.33 -9.98 -2.83
N LYS A 109 -7.94 -9.69 -4.08
CA LYS A 109 -6.69 -9.01 -4.41
C LYS A 109 -6.93 -7.52 -4.64
N VAL A 110 -5.95 -6.71 -4.26
CA VAL A 110 -6.00 -5.26 -4.46
C VAL A 110 -5.69 -4.94 -5.92
N PHE A 111 -6.64 -4.34 -6.63
CA PHE A 111 -6.42 -3.85 -8.01
C PHE A 111 -6.20 -2.33 -8.05
N GLN A 112 -6.48 -1.62 -6.95
CA GLN A 112 -6.23 -0.18 -6.84
C GLN A 112 -5.84 0.21 -5.41
N ALA A 113 -4.77 0.98 -5.28
CA ALA A 113 -4.29 1.53 -4.02
C ALA A 113 -3.95 3.03 -4.14
N MET A 114 -4.18 3.78 -3.06
CA MET A 114 -3.93 5.23 -3.01
C MET A 114 -3.36 5.65 -1.67
N GLY A 115 -2.14 6.21 -1.68
CA GLY A 115 -1.48 6.74 -0.50
C GLY A 115 -1.82 8.21 -0.24
N HIS A 116 -2.37 8.48 0.94
CA HIS A 116 -2.69 9.82 1.44
C HIS A 116 -1.73 10.17 2.56
N TYR A 117 -1.27 11.42 2.57
CA TYR A 117 -0.23 11.87 3.49
C TYR A 117 -0.55 13.28 3.96
N ASN A 118 -0.13 13.63 5.18
CA ASN A 118 -0.09 15.03 5.62
C ASN A 118 1.21 15.75 5.25
#